data_AF-A0A9N9K8Y3-F1
#
_entry.id   AF-A0A9N9K8Y3-F1
#
_cell.length_a   1.000
_cell.length_b   1.000
_cell.length_c   1.000
_cell.angle_alpha   90.00
_cell.angle_beta   90.00
_cell.angle_gamma   90.00
#
_symmetry.space_group_name_H-M   'P 1'
#
loop_
_entity.id
_entity.type
_entity.pdbx_description
1 polymer ?
#
loop_
_entity_poly.entity_id
_entity_poly.type
_entity_poly.pdbx_seq_one_letter_code
_entity_poly.pdbx_strand_id
1 'polypeptide(L)'
;NENLKIKSQLDSIRLWTNSYPLELDLWYKTDGYDLEEKTSNYLNKRGDEINLSHRIFRKSLSSHELESLNECVISMIFKSTRPIRIFGMNRQFMYVCDKEDASTKRKIITAIHPLAQQAIIDSHPNNPLNELRDIVSAIFNNEEYSNDTKGRFAELYIKMR
;
A
#
# COMPACT_ATOMS: atom_id res chain seq x y z
N ASN A 1 -15.91 -28.21 -0.59
CA ASN A 1 -16.60 -27.45 -1.65
C ASN A 1 -15.54 -26.76 -2.49
N GLU A 2 -15.02 -27.46 -3.50
CA GLU A 2 -13.82 -27.09 -4.27
C GLU A 2 -14.00 -25.79 -5.07
N ASN A 3 -15.21 -25.55 -5.59
CA ASN A 3 -15.57 -24.31 -6.28
C ASN A 3 -15.43 -23.06 -5.40
N LEU A 4 -15.70 -23.16 -4.09
CA LEU A 4 -15.49 -22.04 -3.16
C LEU A 4 -14.01 -21.74 -2.96
N LYS A 5 -13.15 -22.78 -2.95
CA LYS A 5 -11.70 -22.62 -2.80
C LYS A 5 -11.11 -21.92 -4.03
N ILE A 6 -11.49 -22.36 -5.23
CA ILE A 6 -11.05 -21.74 -6.50
C ILE A 6 -11.50 -20.28 -6.58
N LYS A 7 -12.76 -19.99 -6.26
CA LYS A 7 -13.27 -18.62 -6.26
C LYS A 7 -12.49 -17.70 -5.31
N SER A 8 -12.25 -18.16 -4.09
CA SER A 8 -11.48 -17.40 -3.09
C SER A 8 -10.06 -17.08 -3.58
N GLN A 9 -9.39 -18.02 -4.24
CA GLN A 9 -8.06 -17.81 -4.80
C GLN A 9 -8.07 -16.80 -5.95
N LEU A 10 -9.04 -16.89 -6.87
CA LEU A 10 -9.21 -15.92 -7.95
C LEU A 10 -9.53 -14.52 -7.42
N ASP A 11 -10.36 -14.41 -6.38
CA ASP A 11 -10.66 -13.14 -5.72
C ASP A 11 -9.41 -12.54 -5.06
N SER A 12 -8.55 -13.38 -4.44
CA SER A 12 -7.26 -12.97 -3.90
C SER A 12 -6.31 -12.43 -4.98
N ILE A 13 -6.17 -13.13 -6.10
CA ILE A 13 -5.36 -12.67 -7.23
C ILE A 13 -5.89 -11.34 -7.75
N ARG A 14 -7.21 -11.23 -7.93
CA ARG A 14 -7.88 -10.01 -8.39
C ARG A 14 -7.60 -8.84 -7.46
N LEU A 15 -7.65 -9.08 -6.15
CA LEU A 15 -7.33 -8.10 -5.13
C LEU A 15 -5.88 -7.63 -5.25
N TRP A 16 -4.91 -8.54 -5.18
CA TRP A 16 -3.49 -8.18 -5.10
C TRP A 16 -2.93 -7.55 -6.37
N THR A 17 -3.43 -8.00 -7.53
CA THR A 17 -3.07 -7.47 -8.85
C THR A 17 -3.89 -6.25 -9.24
N ASN A 18 -5.00 -5.97 -8.52
CA ASN A 18 -6.03 -5.02 -8.94
C ASN A 18 -6.55 -5.26 -10.37
N SER A 19 -6.48 -6.51 -10.85
CA SER A 19 -6.71 -6.89 -12.25
C SER A 19 -5.84 -6.14 -13.26
N TYR A 20 -4.67 -5.66 -12.86
CA TYR A 20 -3.74 -4.99 -13.75
C TYR A 20 -3.17 -6.00 -14.77
N PRO A 21 -3.32 -5.79 -16.10
CA PRO A 21 -2.99 -6.81 -17.09
C PRO A 21 -1.57 -7.36 -17.01
N LEU A 22 -0.59 -6.48 -16.76
CA LEU A 22 0.81 -6.89 -16.60
C LEU A 22 1.01 -7.78 -15.37
N GLU A 23 0.38 -7.45 -14.25
CA GLU A 23 0.50 -8.23 -13.01
C GLU A 23 -0.19 -9.59 -13.14
N LEU A 24 -1.32 -9.66 -13.87
CA LEU A 24 -1.97 -10.93 -14.20
C LEU A 24 -1.11 -11.82 -15.10
N ASP A 25 -0.42 -11.23 -16.09
CA ASP A 25 0.51 -11.96 -16.96
C ASP A 25 1.73 -12.49 -16.20
N LEU A 26 2.28 -11.68 -15.28
CA LEU A 26 3.37 -12.09 -14.39
C LEU A 26 2.94 -13.22 -13.44
N TRP A 27 1.74 -13.11 -12.85
CA TRP A 27 1.18 -14.19 -12.05
C TRP A 27 1.01 -15.47 -12.88
N TYR A 28 0.45 -15.37 -14.09
CA TYR A 28 0.24 -16.52 -14.97
C TYR A 28 1.54 -17.23 -15.35
N LYS A 29 2.64 -16.49 -15.53
CA LYS A 29 3.98 -17.01 -15.84
C LYS A 29 4.75 -17.55 -14.63
N THR A 30 4.23 -17.39 -13.41
CA THR A 30 4.89 -17.87 -12.19
C THR A 30 4.69 -19.38 -12.03
N ASP A 31 5.72 -20.10 -11.58
CA ASP A 31 5.65 -21.54 -11.34
C ASP A 31 4.88 -21.86 -10.04
N GLY A 32 4.18 -22.99 -10.03
CA GLY A 32 3.47 -23.54 -8.86
C GLY A 32 2.66 -24.77 -9.23
N TYR A 33 2.58 -25.75 -8.32
CA TYR A 33 1.84 -27.01 -8.54
C TYR A 33 0.33 -26.80 -8.49
N ASP A 34 -0.14 -25.83 -7.69
CA ASP A 34 -1.53 -25.41 -7.62
C ASP A 34 -1.68 -23.88 -7.60
N LEU A 35 -2.93 -23.39 -7.59
CA LEU A 35 -3.22 -21.95 -7.59
C LEU A 35 -2.72 -21.23 -6.31
N GLU A 36 -2.71 -21.92 -5.18
CA GLU A 36 -2.36 -21.36 -3.88
C GLU A 36 -0.85 -21.14 -3.80
N GLU A 37 -0.07 -22.15 -4.17
CA GLU A 37 1.38 -22.07 -4.27
C GLU A 37 1.81 -21.07 -5.37
N LYS A 38 1.19 -21.14 -6.56
CA LYS A 38 1.51 -20.21 -7.66
C LYS A 38 1.28 -18.75 -7.25
N THR A 39 0.15 -18.48 -6.58
CA THR A 39 -0.16 -17.14 -6.07
C THR A 39 0.83 -16.72 -5.00
N SER A 40 1.18 -17.61 -4.07
CA SER A 40 2.14 -17.31 -3.01
C SER A 40 3.53 -17.00 -3.58
N ASN A 41 4.00 -17.81 -4.54
CA ASN A 41 5.27 -17.60 -5.24
C ASN A 41 5.28 -16.26 -5.97
N TYR A 42 4.18 -15.90 -6.64
CA TYR A 42 4.04 -14.63 -7.33
C TYR A 42 4.10 -13.46 -6.33
N LEU A 43 3.32 -13.50 -5.26
CA LEU A 43 3.28 -12.42 -4.26
C LEU A 43 4.65 -12.20 -3.62
N ASN A 44 5.35 -13.28 -3.25
CA ASN A 44 6.69 -13.19 -2.66
C ASN A 44 7.70 -12.59 -3.65
N LYS A 45 7.85 -13.21 -4.83
CA LYS A 45 8.83 -12.78 -5.82
C LYS A 45 8.56 -11.34 -6.29
N ARG A 46 7.30 -11.03 -6.61
CA ARG A 46 6.92 -9.72 -7.12
C ARG A 46 7.00 -8.65 -6.04
N GLY A 47 6.66 -8.98 -4.79
CA GLY A 47 6.85 -8.11 -3.64
C GLY A 47 8.33 -7.72 -3.47
N ASP A 48 9.24 -8.70 -3.52
CA ASP A 48 10.69 -8.48 -3.43
C ASP A 48 11.23 -7.62 -4.58
N GLU A 49 10.78 -7.88 -5.81
CA GLU A 49 11.16 -7.08 -6.99
C GLU A 49 10.74 -5.61 -6.86
N ILE A 50 9.51 -5.35 -6.42
CA ILE A 50 9.00 -3.98 -6.22
C ILE A 50 9.76 -3.32 -5.07
N ASN A 51 9.98 -4.03 -3.95
CA ASN A 51 10.73 -3.53 -2.80
C ASN A 51 12.15 -3.11 -3.21
N LEU A 52 12.86 -3.98 -3.94
CA LEU A 52 14.20 -3.71 -4.44
C LEU A 52 14.22 -2.51 -5.39
N SER A 53 13.32 -2.49 -6.38
CA SER A 53 13.20 -1.38 -7.33
C SER A 53 12.94 -0.05 -6.61
N HIS A 54 12.02 -0.04 -5.65
CA HIS A 54 11.71 1.15 -4.87
C HIS A 54 12.89 1.60 -4.00
N ARG A 55 13.63 0.67 -3.39
CA ARG A 55 14.85 0.98 -2.61
C ARG A 55 15.95 1.58 -3.49
N ILE A 56 16.17 1.05 -4.69
CA ILE A 56 17.14 1.59 -5.64
C ILE A 56 16.73 3.00 -6.05
N PHE A 57 15.45 3.20 -6.40
CA PHE A 57 14.91 4.52 -6.72
C PHE A 57 15.13 5.52 -5.57
N ARG A 58 14.80 5.16 -4.32
CA ARG A 58 15.04 6.00 -3.13
C ARG A 58 16.49 6.46 -3.00
N LYS A 59 17.46 5.57 -3.23
CA LYS A 59 18.89 5.88 -3.12
C LYS A 59 19.37 6.85 -4.21
N SER A 60 18.66 6.95 -5.32
CA SER A 60 19.00 7.86 -6.42
C SER A 60 18.48 9.29 -6.21
N LEU A 61 17.60 9.51 -5.23
CA LEU A 61 16.98 10.80 -4.98
C LEU A 61 17.91 11.74 -4.18
N SER A 62 17.84 13.02 -4.50
CA SER A 62 18.38 14.08 -3.64
C SER A 62 17.62 14.14 -2.30
N SER A 63 18.19 14.81 -1.30
CA SER A 63 17.55 14.95 0.02
C SER A 63 16.15 15.58 -0.05
N HIS A 64 15.96 16.57 -0.92
CA HIS A 64 14.66 17.25 -1.12
C HIS A 64 13.63 16.33 -1.81
N GLU A 65 14.05 15.56 -2.79
CA GLU A 65 13.19 14.59 -3.46
C GLU A 65 12.83 13.44 -2.52
N LEU A 66 13.75 13.00 -1.67
CA LEU A 66 13.51 11.96 -0.68
C LEU A 66 12.48 12.39 0.36
N GLU A 67 12.55 13.64 0.83
CA GLU A 67 11.54 14.23 1.71
C GLU A 67 10.16 14.26 1.03
N SER A 68 10.11 14.75 -0.22
CA SER A 68 8.89 14.74 -1.03
C SER A 68 8.33 13.33 -1.26
N LEU A 69 9.20 12.33 -1.46
CA LEU A 69 8.79 10.92 -1.58
C LEU A 69 8.17 10.40 -0.28
N ASN A 70 8.76 10.71 0.88
CA ASN A 70 8.22 10.29 2.17
C ASN A 70 6.82 10.87 2.40
N GLU A 71 6.61 12.16 2.09
CA GLU A 71 5.27 12.77 2.13
C GLU A 71 4.29 12.05 1.19
N CYS A 72 4.74 11.64 0.00
CA CYS A 72 3.92 10.90 -0.94
C CYS A 72 3.52 9.53 -0.40
N VAL A 73 4.46 8.79 0.20
CA VAL A 73 4.21 7.45 0.77
C VAL A 73 3.25 7.56 1.95
N ILE A 74 3.47 8.52 2.85
CA ILE A 74 2.57 8.81 3.97
C ILE A 74 1.17 9.13 3.43
N SER A 75 1.06 10.08 2.48
CA SER A 75 -0.24 10.45 1.89
C SER A 75 -0.97 9.27 1.25
N MET A 76 -0.25 8.38 0.57
CA MET A 76 -0.79 7.15 0.00
C MET A 76 -1.32 6.20 1.09
N ILE A 77 -0.56 5.95 2.15
CA ILE A 77 -0.96 5.07 3.27
C ILE A 77 -2.24 5.59 3.92
N PHE A 78 -2.26 6.89 4.24
CA PHE A 78 -3.39 7.53 4.92
C PHE A 78 -4.56 7.87 3.99
N LYS A 79 -4.44 7.64 2.67
CA LYS A 79 -5.38 8.12 1.65
C LYS A 79 -5.74 9.61 1.84
N SER A 80 -4.74 10.41 2.21
CA SER A 80 -4.89 11.82 2.54
C SER A 80 -4.75 12.70 1.28
N THR A 81 -4.79 14.02 1.45
CA THR A 81 -4.63 14.95 0.32
C THR A 81 -3.22 14.80 -0.17
N ARG A 82 -3.06 14.74 -1.49
CA ARG A 82 -1.74 14.77 -2.12
C ARG A 82 -0.94 15.97 -1.58
N PRO A 83 0.33 15.78 -1.18
CA PRO A 83 1.21 16.88 -0.82
C PRO A 83 1.40 17.82 -2.02
N ILE A 84 1.73 19.08 -1.74
CA ILE A 84 1.96 20.09 -2.78
C ILE A 84 3.12 19.64 -3.68
N ARG A 85 4.21 19.17 -3.06
CA ARG A 85 5.45 18.75 -3.70
C ARG A 85 5.45 17.23 -3.89
N ILE A 86 5.54 16.79 -5.14
CA ILE A 86 5.59 15.35 -5.51
C ILE A 86 6.79 15.05 -6.42
N PHE A 87 7.85 15.83 -6.32
CA PHE A 87 9.01 15.74 -7.22
C PHE A 87 9.70 14.38 -7.11
N GLY A 88 9.79 13.83 -5.89
CA GLY A 88 10.36 12.51 -5.64
C GLY A 88 9.37 11.34 -5.76
N MET A 89 8.13 11.55 -6.19
CA MET A 89 7.12 10.49 -6.25
C MET A 89 7.57 9.36 -7.20
N ASN A 90 7.57 8.12 -6.71
CA ASN A 90 7.90 6.96 -7.55
C ASN A 90 6.74 6.63 -8.50
N ARG A 91 6.75 7.26 -9.68
CA ARG A 91 5.71 7.13 -10.72
C ARG A 91 5.59 5.75 -11.34
N GLN A 92 6.55 4.86 -11.12
CA GLN A 92 6.44 3.47 -11.57
C GLN A 92 5.36 2.72 -10.80
N PHE A 93 5.19 3.07 -9.52
CA PHE A 93 4.31 2.33 -8.60
C PHE A 93 3.20 3.18 -7.99
N MET A 94 3.28 4.51 -8.13
CA MET A 94 2.36 5.46 -7.51
C MET A 94 1.82 6.44 -8.55
N TYR A 95 0.54 6.78 -8.45
CA TYR A 95 -0.11 7.76 -9.30
C TYR A 95 -1.07 8.66 -8.51
N VAL A 96 -1.41 9.80 -9.10
CA VAL A 96 -2.39 10.73 -8.53
C VAL A 96 -3.74 10.43 -9.16
N CYS A 97 -4.78 10.28 -8.34
CA CYS A 97 -6.15 10.18 -8.80
C CYS A 97 -7.05 11.18 -8.09
N ASP A 98 -8.13 11.56 -8.77
CA ASP A 98 -9.19 12.36 -8.18
C ASP A 98 -10.10 11.43 -7.37
N LYS A 99 -10.31 11.76 -6.09
CA LYS A 99 -11.32 11.13 -5.26
C LYS A 99 -12.55 12.04 -5.30
N GLU A 100 -13.61 11.56 -5.92
CA GLU A 100 -14.93 12.18 -5.86
C GLU A 100 -15.57 11.85 -4.50
N ASP A 101 -15.31 12.70 -3.50
CA ASP A 101 -16.22 12.80 -2.34
C ASP A 101 -17.22 13.93 -2.64
N ALA A 102 -18.49 13.70 -2.32
CA ALA A 102 -19.68 14.48 -2.75
C ALA A 102 -19.68 15.99 -2.44
N SER A 103 -18.61 16.54 -1.85
CA SER A 103 -18.47 17.96 -1.51
C SER A 103 -17.11 18.58 -1.87
N THR A 104 -16.08 17.81 -2.24
CA THR A 104 -14.76 18.35 -2.61
C THR A 104 -13.99 17.42 -3.55
N LYS A 105 -13.52 17.96 -4.70
CA LYS A 105 -12.55 17.28 -5.56
C LYS A 105 -11.20 17.22 -4.86
N ARG A 106 -10.85 16.08 -4.26
CA ARG A 106 -9.57 15.87 -3.57
C ARG A 106 -8.66 14.99 -4.42
N LYS A 107 -7.44 15.46 -4.68
CA LYS A 107 -6.40 14.61 -5.28
C LYS A 107 -5.74 13.79 -4.19
N ILE A 108 -5.64 12.48 -4.40
CA ILE A 108 -4.95 11.54 -3.52
C ILE A 108 -3.82 10.85 -4.29
N ILE A 109 -2.87 10.26 -3.57
CA ILE A 109 -1.86 9.36 -4.14
C ILE A 109 -2.31 7.93 -3.90
N THR A 110 -2.17 7.07 -4.91
CA THR A 110 -2.55 5.65 -4.86
C THR A 110 -1.48 4.81 -5.52
N ALA A 111 -1.27 3.59 -5.02
CA ALA A 111 -0.41 2.61 -5.67
C ALA A 111 -1.11 1.98 -6.87
N ILE A 112 -0.35 1.56 -7.88
CA ILE A 112 -0.90 0.89 -9.08
C ILE A 112 -1.69 -0.39 -8.76
N HIS A 113 -1.36 -1.08 -7.66
CA HIS A 113 -2.10 -2.21 -7.10
C HIS A 113 -1.70 -2.44 -5.62
N PRO A 114 -2.48 -3.18 -4.82
CA PRO A 114 -2.21 -3.42 -3.40
C PRO A 114 -0.85 -4.03 -3.10
N LEU A 115 -0.36 -4.96 -3.93
CA LEU A 115 0.98 -5.55 -3.72
C LEU A 115 2.10 -4.49 -3.80
N ALA A 116 1.99 -3.52 -4.72
CA ALA A 116 2.96 -2.43 -4.80
C ALA A 116 2.89 -1.51 -3.58
N GLN A 117 1.67 -1.24 -3.08
CA GLN A 117 1.48 -0.47 -1.85
C GLN A 117 2.19 -1.13 -0.68
N GLN A 118 1.98 -2.44 -0.48
CA GLN A 118 2.59 -3.21 0.59
C GLN A 118 4.12 -3.19 0.50
N ALA A 119 4.68 -3.51 -0.68
CA ALA A 119 6.12 -3.53 -0.90
C ALA A 119 6.78 -2.15 -0.66
N ILE A 120 6.10 -1.06 -1.01
CA ILE A 120 6.57 0.31 -0.73
C ILE A 120 6.59 0.56 0.78
N ILE A 121 5.52 0.21 1.51
CA ILE A 121 5.44 0.37 2.96
C ILE A 121 6.58 -0.38 3.65
N ASP A 122 6.80 -1.63 3.28
CA ASP A 122 7.85 -2.49 3.87
C ASP A 122 9.27 -2.01 3.56
N SER A 123 9.44 -1.22 2.49
CA SER A 123 10.71 -0.63 2.12
C SER A 123 11.00 0.70 2.82
N HIS A 124 10.02 1.30 3.50
CA HIS A 124 10.14 2.62 4.08
C HIS A 124 10.99 2.56 5.37
N PRO A 125 12.03 3.41 5.52
CA PRO A 125 13.02 3.30 6.61
C PRO A 125 12.41 3.48 7.99
N ASN A 126 11.42 4.36 8.12
CA ASN A 126 10.53 4.40 9.28
C ASN A 126 9.21 3.79 8.84
N ASN A 127 9.00 2.49 8.98
CA ASN A 127 7.76 1.87 8.54
C ASN A 127 6.58 2.71 9.08
N PRO A 128 5.81 3.42 8.25
CA PRO A 128 4.85 4.40 8.74
C PRO A 128 3.73 3.70 9.52
N LEU A 129 3.57 2.38 9.34
CA LEU A 129 2.71 1.55 10.17
C LEU A 129 3.26 1.34 11.59
N ASN A 130 4.58 1.37 11.80
CA ASN A 130 5.15 1.41 13.15
C ASN A 130 4.83 2.76 13.82
N GLU A 131 5.04 3.89 13.13
CA GLU A 131 4.66 5.20 13.67
C GLU A 131 3.15 5.28 13.93
N LEU A 132 2.32 4.79 13.01
CA LEU A 132 0.87 4.64 13.20
C LEU A 132 0.53 3.75 14.38
N ARG A 133 1.17 2.58 14.51
CA ARG A 133 0.97 1.66 15.63
C ARG A 133 1.35 2.34 16.94
N ASP A 134 2.44 3.09 16.97
CA ASP A 134 2.93 3.77 18.17
C ASP A 134 1.99 4.94 18.53
N ILE A 135 1.49 5.69 17.55
CA ILE A 135 0.46 6.73 17.72
C ILE A 135 -0.85 6.12 18.23
N VAL A 136 -1.32 5.04 17.60
CA VAL A 136 -2.53 4.31 18.03
C VAL A 136 -2.34 3.80 19.44
N SER A 137 -1.18 3.21 19.76
CA SER A 137 -0.86 2.73 21.11
C SER A 137 -0.86 3.87 22.13
N ALA A 138 -0.26 5.02 21.80
CA ALA A 138 -0.26 6.20 22.66
C ALA A 138 -1.67 6.76 22.90
N ILE A 139 -2.49 6.81 21.85
CA ILE A 139 -3.89 7.27 21.94
C ILE A 139 -4.73 6.30 22.77
N PHE A 140 -4.56 4.99 22.59
CA PHE A 140 -5.30 3.98 23.33
C PHE A 140 -4.91 3.92 24.81
N ASN A 141 -3.64 4.16 25.12
CA ASN A 141 -3.11 4.15 26.49
C ASN A 141 -3.32 5.47 27.26
N ASN A 142 -3.70 6.55 26.58
CA ASN A 142 -3.98 7.82 27.23
C ASN A 142 -5.45 7.87 27.70
N GLU A 143 -5.64 8.12 29.01
CA GLU A 143 -6.95 8.18 29.67
C GLU A 143 -7.77 9.44 29.30
N GLU A 144 -7.12 10.49 28.79
CA GLU A 144 -7.78 11.74 28.38
C GLU A 144 -8.60 11.58 27.09
N TYR A 145 -8.28 10.58 26.24
CA TYR A 145 -9.04 10.35 25.02
C TYR A 145 -10.27 9.48 25.29
N SER A 146 -11.42 9.95 24.81
CA SER A 146 -12.68 9.20 24.88
C SER A 146 -12.63 7.89 24.07
N ASN A 147 -13.46 6.92 24.45
CA ASN A 147 -13.58 5.66 23.72
C ASN A 147 -14.06 5.84 22.26
N ASP A 148 -14.82 6.90 21.96
CA ASP A 148 -15.20 7.24 20.58
C ASP A 148 -13.98 7.63 19.74
N THR A 149 -13.11 8.48 20.30
CA THR A 149 -11.86 8.88 19.66
C THR A 149 -10.95 7.68 19.43
N LYS A 150 -10.79 6.82 20.44
CA LYS A 150 -10.02 5.58 20.34
C LYS A 150 -10.59 4.65 19.24
N GLY A 151 -11.92 4.48 19.20
CA GLY A 151 -12.62 3.69 18.18
C GLY A 151 -12.33 4.15 16.75
N ARG A 152 -12.34 5.46 16.49
CA ARG A 152 -12.02 6.03 15.17
C ARG A 152 -10.57 5.75 14.74
N PHE A 153 -9.61 5.82 15.67
CA PHE A 153 -8.21 5.49 15.38
C PHE A 153 -8.00 3.99 15.13
N ALA A 154 -8.67 3.12 15.89
CA ALA A 154 -8.63 1.68 15.61
C ALA A 154 -9.26 1.33 14.27
N GLU A 155 -10.37 1.94 13.89
CA GLU A 155 -10.96 1.73 12.56
C GLU A 155 -9.99 2.13 11.44
N LEU A 156 -9.27 3.25 11.59
CA LEU A 156 -8.25 3.67 10.63
C LEU A 156 -7.12 2.65 10.53
N TYR A 157 -6.65 2.14 11.67
CA TYR A 157 -5.59 1.13 11.72
C TYR A 157 -6.03 -0.22 11.10
N ILE A 158 -7.23 -0.69 11.41
CA ILE A 158 -7.78 -1.95 10.88
C ILE A 158 -8.04 -1.85 9.37
N LYS A 159 -8.55 -0.70 8.88
CA LYS A 159 -8.78 -0.48 7.44
C LYS A 159 -7.47 -0.37 6.62
N MET A 160 -6.32 -0.22 7.29
CA MET A 160 -5.00 -0.14 6.66
C MET A 160 -4.19 -1.45 6.71
N ARG A 161 -4.66 -2.45 7.46
CA ARG A 161 -4.07 -3.80 7.55
C ARG A 161 -4.82 -4.77 6.63
#